data_AF-A0A2T0PYK3-F1
#
_entry.id   AF-A0A2T0PYK3-F1
#
_cell.length_a   1.000
_cell.length_b   1.000
_cell.length_c   1.000
_cell.angle_alpha   90.00
_cell.angle_beta   90.00
_cell.angle_gamma   90.00
#
_symmetry.space_group_name_H-M   'P 1'
#
loop_
_entity.id
_entity.type
_entity.pdbx_description
1 polymer ?
#
loop_
_entity_poly.entity_id
_entity_poly.type
_entity_poly.pdbx_seq_one_letter_code
_entity_poly.pdbx_strand_id
1 'polypeptide(L)'
;MSRRPAPAAVRPAERRPPSGTGADGAGLARSYARIGGSDETELAVGLLSLVPLHEDRDPALLREWASRAVAFGRELAERAPHRAAAETEVVERAAGGVSPGQVLLAEYLHRSAGDRVVVYTDALDYAHRVARAAGWADDFPPPTVRAAALAHEEAHRLLHGGHGRALRDRLGHEPLRWGPLRLRGHVAGADEIAAHAYARVRCGLRRSPLALTAAIAATLDHQGTDPSGPDPATPLGDHP
;
A
#
# COMPACT_ATOMS: atom_id res chain seq x y z
N MET A 1 58.02 -13.85 47.78
CA MET A 1 58.00 -13.54 46.33
C MET A 1 56.87 -14.35 45.68
N SER A 2 55.68 -13.74 45.54
CA SER A 2 54.48 -14.39 44.96
C SER A 2 54.58 -14.49 43.44
N ARG A 3 54.49 -15.70 42.89
CA ARG A 3 54.29 -15.94 41.46
C ARG A 3 52.81 -15.83 41.13
N ARG A 4 52.45 -14.92 40.21
CA ARG A 4 51.10 -14.82 39.60
C ARG A 4 50.82 -16.04 38.70
N PRO A 5 49.57 -16.56 38.65
CA PRO A 5 49.18 -17.56 37.66
C PRO A 5 48.89 -16.92 36.29
N ALA A 6 49.12 -17.68 35.23
CA ALA A 6 48.90 -17.31 33.83
C ALA A 6 47.40 -17.25 33.46
N PRO A 7 47.01 -16.45 32.45
CA PRO A 7 45.62 -16.33 32.03
C PRO A 7 45.14 -17.56 31.25
N ALA A 8 43.89 -17.96 31.50
CA ALA A 8 43.21 -19.06 30.84
C ALA A 8 42.90 -18.75 29.36
N ALA A 9 43.09 -19.74 28.50
CA ALA A 9 42.78 -19.67 27.08
C ALA A 9 41.25 -19.55 26.85
N VAL A 10 40.83 -18.53 26.11
CA VAL A 10 39.46 -18.33 25.65
C VAL A 10 39.15 -19.36 24.56
N ARG A 11 38.16 -20.22 24.80
CA ARG A 11 37.63 -21.14 23.78
C ARG A 11 36.86 -20.33 22.72
N PRO A 12 37.01 -20.64 21.41
CA PRO A 12 36.19 -20.02 20.39
C PRO A 12 34.73 -20.40 20.59
N ALA A 13 33.85 -19.40 20.55
CA ALA A 13 32.41 -19.60 20.62
C ALA A 13 31.94 -20.42 19.42
N GLU A 14 31.30 -21.56 19.70
CA GLU A 14 30.58 -22.34 18.69
C GLU A 14 29.49 -21.45 18.07
N ARG A 15 29.59 -21.23 16.76
CA ARG A 15 28.53 -20.58 15.99
C ARG A 15 27.32 -21.51 15.99
N ARG A 16 26.27 -21.10 16.71
CA ARG A 16 24.94 -21.68 16.60
C ARG A 16 24.43 -21.43 15.17
N PRO A 17 23.94 -22.45 14.44
CA PRO A 17 23.36 -22.22 13.12
C PRO A 17 22.07 -21.37 13.24
N PRO A 18 21.75 -20.54 12.23
CA PRO A 18 20.51 -19.78 12.21
C PRO A 18 19.33 -20.74 12.02
N SER A 19 18.70 -21.12 13.13
CA SER A 19 17.39 -21.74 13.16
C SER A 19 16.32 -20.65 13.04
N GLY A 20 15.72 -20.46 11.86
CA GLY A 20 14.57 -19.54 11.72
C GLY A 20 13.95 -19.31 10.33
N THR A 21 14.60 -19.63 9.21
CA THR A 21 14.15 -19.12 7.89
C THR A 21 12.96 -19.84 7.24
N GLY A 22 12.61 -21.07 7.66
CA GLY A 22 11.62 -21.89 6.95
C GLY A 22 10.15 -21.62 7.33
N ALA A 23 9.86 -21.34 8.60
CA ALA A 23 8.48 -21.14 9.07
C ALA A 23 7.95 -19.73 8.77
N ASP A 24 8.86 -18.75 8.83
CA ASP A 24 8.58 -17.33 8.68
C ASP A 24 8.32 -16.99 7.20
N GLY A 25 9.18 -17.43 6.28
CA GLY A 25 8.98 -17.25 4.84
C GLY A 25 7.70 -17.90 4.31
N ALA A 26 7.29 -19.04 4.88
CA ALA A 26 6.02 -19.68 4.53
C ALA A 26 4.80 -18.85 4.95
N GLY A 27 4.92 -18.03 6.01
CA GLY A 27 3.88 -17.08 6.44
C GLY A 27 3.65 -15.97 5.42
N LEU A 28 4.72 -15.34 4.95
CA LEU A 28 4.63 -14.27 3.95
C LEU A 28 4.11 -14.79 2.60
N ALA A 29 4.60 -15.95 2.15
CA ALA A 29 4.09 -16.58 0.92
C ALA A 29 2.59 -16.87 0.98
N ARG A 30 2.07 -17.35 2.13
CA ARG A 30 0.62 -17.53 2.32
C ARG A 30 -0.14 -16.20 2.27
N SER A 31 0.42 -15.13 2.83
CA SER A 31 -0.17 -13.80 2.74
C SER A 31 -0.25 -13.31 1.30
N TYR A 32 0.81 -13.47 0.51
CA TYR A 32 0.80 -13.13 -0.92
C TYR A 32 -0.23 -13.97 -1.69
N ALA A 33 -0.29 -15.28 -1.47
CA ALA A 33 -1.27 -16.13 -2.14
C ALA A 33 -2.72 -15.69 -1.82
N ARG A 34 -3.01 -15.40 -0.55
CA ARG A 34 -4.32 -14.89 -0.12
C ARG A 34 -4.65 -13.55 -0.77
N ILE A 35 -3.75 -12.56 -0.69
CA ILE A 35 -3.93 -11.25 -1.33
C ILE A 35 -4.11 -11.41 -2.84
N GLY A 36 -3.34 -12.32 -3.45
CA GLY A 36 -3.35 -12.60 -4.88
C GLY A 36 -4.65 -13.19 -5.39
N GLY A 37 -5.35 -13.96 -4.55
CA GLY A 37 -6.65 -14.58 -4.82
C GLY A 37 -7.86 -13.73 -4.41
N SER A 38 -7.66 -12.65 -3.66
CA SER A 38 -8.74 -11.75 -3.25
C SER A 38 -9.17 -10.82 -4.37
N ASP A 39 -10.47 -10.53 -4.41
CA ASP A 39 -10.98 -9.48 -5.29
C ASP A 39 -10.70 -8.08 -4.73
N GLU A 40 -10.88 -7.05 -5.57
CA GLU A 40 -10.60 -5.66 -5.19
C GLU A 40 -11.48 -5.16 -4.03
N THR A 41 -12.71 -5.67 -3.90
CA THR A 41 -13.62 -5.30 -2.80
C THR A 41 -13.15 -5.95 -1.50
N GLU A 42 -12.72 -7.21 -1.53
CA GLU A 42 -12.19 -7.92 -0.37
C GLU A 42 -10.93 -7.24 0.16
N LEU A 43 -10.02 -6.84 -0.72
CA LEU A 43 -8.84 -6.05 -0.36
C LEU A 43 -9.23 -4.71 0.26
N ALA A 44 -10.25 -4.04 -0.28
CA ALA A 44 -10.76 -2.77 0.24
C ALA A 44 -11.42 -2.92 1.61
N VAL A 45 -12.15 -4.02 1.85
CA VAL A 45 -12.67 -4.35 3.19
C VAL A 45 -11.52 -4.55 4.16
N GLY A 46 -10.49 -5.31 3.77
CA GLY A 46 -9.28 -5.49 4.56
C GLY A 46 -8.64 -4.16 4.95
N LEU A 47 -8.52 -3.22 4.02
CA LEU A 47 -8.01 -1.88 4.30
C LEU A 47 -8.88 -1.13 5.32
N LEU A 48 -10.21 -1.13 5.17
CA LEU A 48 -11.10 -0.48 6.13
C LEU A 48 -11.01 -1.12 7.52
N SER A 49 -10.91 -2.44 7.60
CA SER A 49 -10.80 -3.14 8.89
C SER A 49 -9.51 -2.83 9.66
N LEU A 50 -8.47 -2.31 8.99
CA LEU A 50 -7.23 -1.88 9.65
C LEU A 50 -7.33 -0.45 10.23
N VAL A 51 -8.39 0.29 9.93
CA VAL A 51 -8.58 1.65 10.44
C VAL A 51 -9.21 1.57 11.83
N PRO A 52 -8.57 2.13 12.90
CA PRO A 52 -9.10 2.03 14.27
C PRO A 52 -10.52 2.59 14.45
N LEU A 53 -10.92 3.57 13.63
CA LEU A 53 -12.28 4.15 13.63
C LEU A 53 -13.37 3.14 13.22
N HIS A 54 -12.98 1.99 12.68
CA HIS A 54 -13.88 0.97 12.16
C HIS A 54 -13.90 -0.33 12.98
N GLU A 55 -13.15 -0.42 14.09
CA GLU A 55 -12.98 -1.66 14.88
C GLU A 55 -14.31 -2.33 15.29
N ASP A 56 -15.31 -1.53 15.67
CA ASP A 56 -16.63 -2.01 16.09
C ASP A 56 -17.72 -1.94 15.00
N ARG A 57 -17.33 -1.70 13.74
CA ARG A 57 -18.30 -1.56 12.65
C ARG A 57 -18.75 -2.92 12.12
N ASP A 58 -20.02 -2.98 11.74
CA ASP A 58 -20.59 -4.15 11.06
C ASP A 58 -19.78 -4.50 9.80
N PRO A 59 -19.25 -5.73 9.66
CA PRO A 59 -18.53 -6.16 8.47
C PRO A 59 -19.33 -6.02 7.16
N ALA A 60 -20.66 -6.13 7.20
CA ALA A 60 -21.51 -5.92 6.04
C ALA A 60 -21.49 -4.44 5.59
N LEU A 61 -21.48 -3.52 6.54
CA LEU A 61 -21.36 -2.08 6.28
C LEU A 61 -20.00 -1.72 5.67
N LEU A 62 -18.91 -2.29 6.20
CA LEU A 62 -17.58 -2.10 5.62
C LEU A 62 -17.50 -2.59 4.18
N ARG A 63 -18.12 -3.74 3.87
CA ARG A 63 -18.22 -4.25 2.50
C ARG A 63 -19.02 -3.33 1.58
N GLU A 64 -20.11 -2.75 2.07
CA GLU A 64 -20.92 -1.79 1.32
C GLU A 64 -20.12 -0.52 1.01
N TRP A 65 -19.42 0.04 2.00
CA TRP A 65 -18.55 1.21 1.79
C TRP A 65 -17.39 0.91 0.85
N ALA A 66 -16.70 -0.21 1.03
CA ALA A 66 -15.63 -0.65 0.15
C ALA A 66 -16.11 -0.77 -1.30
N SER A 67 -17.23 -1.46 -1.54
CA SER A 67 -17.80 -1.62 -2.89
C SER A 67 -18.16 -0.26 -3.52
N ARG A 68 -18.76 0.65 -2.76
CA ARG A 68 -19.11 2.00 -3.23
C ARG A 68 -17.89 2.84 -3.55
N ALA A 69 -16.84 2.77 -2.73
CA ALA A 69 -15.58 3.48 -2.97
C ALA A 69 -14.86 2.95 -4.22
N VAL A 70 -14.80 1.62 -4.39
CA VAL A 70 -14.24 1.00 -5.60
C VAL A 70 -15.02 1.44 -6.85
N ALA A 71 -16.35 1.34 -6.82
CA ALA A 71 -17.18 1.75 -7.94
C ALA A 71 -17.00 3.24 -8.27
N PHE A 72 -16.93 4.10 -7.25
CA PHE A 72 -16.69 5.53 -7.43
C PHE A 72 -15.36 5.81 -8.11
N GLY A 73 -14.26 5.18 -7.67
CA GLY A 73 -12.94 5.36 -8.27
C GLY A 73 -12.89 4.96 -9.74
N ARG A 74 -13.52 3.84 -10.10
CA ARG A 74 -13.65 3.37 -11.49
C ARG A 74 -14.40 4.37 -12.37
N GLU A 75 -15.58 4.81 -11.91
CA GLU A 75 -16.38 5.82 -12.63
C GLU A 75 -15.63 7.16 -12.77
N LEU A 76 -14.86 7.54 -11.75
CA LEU A 76 -14.04 8.75 -11.81
C LEU A 76 -12.97 8.65 -12.90
N ALA A 77 -12.31 7.49 -13.04
CA ALA A 77 -11.31 7.26 -14.09
C ALA A 77 -11.91 7.29 -15.50
N GLU A 78 -13.12 6.78 -15.67
CA GLU A 78 -13.82 6.79 -16.97
C GLU A 78 -14.25 8.20 -17.40
N ARG A 79 -14.59 9.07 -16.45
CA ARG A 79 -15.06 10.44 -16.72
C ARG A 79 -13.92 11.46 -16.77
N ALA A 80 -12.80 11.20 -16.10
CA ALA A 80 -11.70 12.13 -16.04
C ALA A 80 -11.04 12.30 -17.43
N PRO A 81 -10.82 13.54 -17.90
CA PRO A 81 -10.16 13.75 -19.18
C PRO A 81 -8.71 13.27 -19.11
N HIS A 82 -8.26 12.51 -20.12
CA HIS A 82 -6.89 11.96 -20.18
C HIS A 82 -5.76 13.02 -20.15
N ARG A 83 -6.08 14.31 -20.33
CA ARG A 83 -5.10 15.42 -20.49
C ARG A 83 -4.81 16.24 -19.23
N ALA A 84 -5.44 15.97 -18.09
CA ALA A 84 -5.25 16.78 -16.87
C ALA A 84 -3.82 16.74 -16.27
N ALA A 85 -2.95 15.85 -16.76
CA ALA A 85 -1.57 15.72 -16.30
C ALA A 85 -0.61 16.83 -16.78
N ALA A 86 -1.03 17.72 -17.69
CA ALA A 86 -0.12 18.73 -18.27
C ALA A 86 0.25 19.88 -17.31
N GLU A 87 -0.44 20.03 -16.18
CA GLU A 87 -0.27 21.18 -15.28
C GLU A 87 0.50 20.85 -14.00
N THR A 88 0.70 19.58 -13.66
CA THR A 88 1.36 19.16 -12.41
C THR A 88 2.81 18.74 -12.69
N GLU A 89 3.75 19.44 -12.08
CA GLU A 89 5.18 19.10 -12.20
C GLU A 89 5.45 17.75 -11.52
N VAL A 90 6.13 16.82 -12.21
CA VAL A 90 6.57 15.55 -11.61
C VAL A 90 8.05 15.63 -11.31
N VAL A 91 8.41 15.49 -10.03
CA VAL A 91 9.80 15.53 -9.55
C VAL A 91 10.18 14.17 -8.99
N GLU A 92 11.28 13.61 -9.46
CA GLU A 92 11.81 12.36 -8.91
C GLU A 92 12.80 12.63 -7.78
N ARG A 93 12.71 11.84 -6.70
CA ARG A 93 13.64 11.85 -5.59
C ARG A 93 14.20 10.44 -5.38
N ALA A 94 15.52 10.38 -5.25
CA ALA A 94 16.23 9.11 -5.12
C ALA A 94 15.83 8.33 -3.84
N ALA A 95 15.60 9.05 -2.75
CA ALA A 95 15.40 8.48 -1.42
C ALA A 95 14.33 9.23 -0.62
N GLY A 96 13.83 8.58 0.42
CA GLY A 96 12.88 9.14 1.39
C GLY A 96 11.47 8.55 1.26
N GLY A 97 11.25 7.67 0.28
CA GLY A 97 9.98 6.95 0.13
C GLY A 97 9.91 5.67 0.94
N VAL A 98 11.01 5.18 1.51
CA VAL A 98 11.02 4.00 2.39
C VAL A 98 11.49 4.40 3.78
N SER A 99 10.67 4.09 4.80
CA SER A 99 10.99 4.30 6.21
C SER A 99 10.47 3.13 7.07
N PRO A 100 10.89 3.00 8.35
CA PRO A 100 10.42 1.90 9.19
C PRO A 100 8.89 1.87 9.29
N GLY A 101 8.28 0.79 8.82
CA GLY A 101 6.83 0.58 8.84
C GLY A 101 6.04 1.36 7.79
N GLN A 102 6.69 2.06 6.85
CA GLN A 102 5.99 2.87 5.85
C GLN A 102 6.72 2.89 4.50
N VAL A 103 5.93 2.85 3.42
CA VAL A 103 6.39 3.06 2.05
C VAL A 103 5.49 4.11 1.39
N LEU A 104 6.08 5.17 0.86
CA LEU A 104 5.46 6.27 0.16
C LEU A 104 6.00 6.33 -1.27
N LEU A 105 5.21 5.86 -2.24
CA LEU A 105 5.64 5.81 -3.64
C LEU A 105 5.66 7.19 -4.30
N ALA A 106 4.66 7.99 -3.98
CA ALA A 106 4.52 9.35 -4.45
C ALA A 106 3.76 10.19 -3.42
N GLU A 107 3.88 11.51 -3.52
CA GLU A 107 3.04 12.44 -2.76
C GLU A 107 2.72 13.68 -3.59
N TYR A 108 1.46 14.11 -3.51
CA TYR A 108 1.02 15.39 -4.04
C TYR A 108 1.32 16.55 -3.08
N LEU A 109 2.00 17.58 -3.58
CA LEU A 109 2.32 18.80 -2.85
C LEU A 109 1.62 20.01 -3.51
N HIS A 110 0.63 20.55 -2.82
CA HIS A 110 0.02 21.84 -3.19
C HIS A 110 0.89 23.00 -2.68
N ARG A 111 1.31 23.91 -3.56
CA ARG A 111 2.02 25.13 -3.19
C ARG A 111 1.52 26.34 -3.97
N SER A 112 1.71 27.53 -3.39
CA SER A 112 1.40 28.81 -4.04
C SER A 112 2.15 29.02 -5.36
N ALA A 113 3.30 28.37 -5.55
CA ALA A 113 4.11 28.43 -6.78
C ALA A 113 3.73 27.37 -7.84
N GLY A 114 2.77 26.49 -7.56
CA GLY A 114 2.35 25.41 -8.46
C GLY A 114 2.22 24.07 -7.74
N ASP A 115 1.42 23.21 -8.33
CA ASP A 115 1.19 21.84 -7.88
C ASP A 115 2.27 20.91 -8.41
N ARG A 116 2.76 20.03 -7.55
CA ARG A 116 3.73 19.01 -7.95
C ARG A 116 3.46 17.65 -7.32
N VAL A 117 3.89 16.60 -8.01
CA VAL A 117 3.97 15.24 -7.47
C VAL A 117 5.43 14.87 -7.31
N VAL A 118 5.81 14.51 -6.10
CA VAL A 118 7.13 13.93 -5.84
C VAL A 118 7.01 12.41 -5.95
N VAL A 119 7.89 11.78 -6.73
CA VAL A 119 7.95 10.32 -6.89
C VAL A 119 9.26 9.82 -6.28
N TYR A 120 9.17 8.83 -5.41
CA TYR A 120 10.32 8.29 -4.67
C TYR A 120 10.81 6.99 -5.31
N THR A 121 11.99 7.02 -5.92
CA THR A 121 12.49 5.87 -6.70
C THR A 121 12.89 4.69 -5.83
N ASP A 122 13.39 4.93 -4.61
CA ASP A 122 13.66 3.88 -3.62
C ASP A 122 12.41 3.08 -3.27
N ALA A 123 11.27 3.77 -3.12
CA ALA A 123 9.98 3.16 -2.87
C ALA A 123 9.42 2.42 -4.09
N LEU A 124 9.57 2.98 -5.30
CA LEU A 124 9.18 2.29 -6.53
C LEU A 124 9.96 0.97 -6.70
N ASP A 125 11.27 1.00 -6.45
CA ASP A 125 12.11 -0.19 -6.49
C ASP A 125 11.71 -1.20 -5.40
N TYR A 126 11.40 -0.73 -4.20
CA TYR A 126 10.89 -1.59 -3.12
C TYR A 126 9.58 -2.26 -3.52
N ALA A 127 8.61 -1.51 -4.04
CA ALA A 127 7.33 -2.03 -4.51
C ALA A 127 7.52 -3.06 -5.64
N HIS A 128 8.43 -2.81 -6.59
CA HIS A 128 8.74 -3.78 -7.62
C HIS A 128 9.37 -5.07 -7.07
N ARG A 129 10.25 -4.98 -6.05
CA ARG A 129 10.79 -6.17 -5.36
C ARG A 129 9.69 -6.98 -4.67
N VAL A 130 8.75 -6.31 -3.98
CA VAL A 130 7.59 -6.98 -3.37
C VAL A 130 6.72 -7.65 -4.44
N ALA A 131 6.45 -6.96 -5.55
CA ALA A 131 5.70 -7.56 -6.66
C ALA A 131 6.41 -8.81 -7.23
N ARG A 132 7.73 -8.77 -7.40
CA ARG A 132 8.53 -9.95 -7.79
C ARG A 132 8.41 -11.09 -6.78
N ALA A 133 8.55 -10.79 -5.48
CA ALA A 133 8.47 -11.80 -4.42
C ALA A 133 7.07 -12.43 -4.33
N ALA A 134 6.01 -11.68 -4.66
CA ALA A 134 4.65 -12.17 -4.74
C ALA A 134 4.31 -12.90 -6.06
N GLY A 135 5.26 -12.98 -7.01
CA GLY A 135 5.04 -13.59 -8.32
C GLY A 135 4.22 -12.73 -9.30
N TRP A 136 4.18 -11.41 -9.09
CA TRP A 136 3.36 -10.45 -9.85
C TRP A 136 4.20 -9.49 -10.69
N ALA A 137 5.44 -9.86 -11.05
CA ALA A 137 6.36 -9.01 -11.81
C ALA A 137 5.75 -8.54 -13.15
N ASP A 138 4.99 -9.40 -13.82
CA ASP A 138 4.33 -9.08 -15.10
C ASP A 138 3.11 -8.16 -14.93
N ASP A 139 2.45 -8.20 -13.77
CA ASP A 139 1.34 -7.28 -13.45
C ASP A 139 1.87 -5.89 -13.07
N PHE A 140 3.07 -5.82 -12.48
CA PHE A 140 3.68 -4.60 -11.95
C PHE A 140 5.16 -4.42 -12.37
N PRO A 141 5.45 -4.30 -13.69
CA PRO A 141 6.77 -3.89 -14.12
C PRO A 141 7.06 -2.44 -13.66
N PRO A 142 8.33 -2.01 -13.53
CA PRO A 142 8.66 -0.72 -12.93
C PRO A 142 7.95 0.51 -13.54
N PRO A 143 7.82 0.63 -14.88
CA PRO A 143 7.07 1.74 -15.47
C PRO A 143 5.59 1.75 -15.08
N THR A 144 4.99 0.57 -14.89
CA THR A 144 3.60 0.41 -14.46
C THR A 144 3.41 0.81 -13.01
N VAL A 145 4.35 0.45 -12.12
CA VAL A 145 4.32 0.90 -10.71
C VAL A 145 4.36 2.42 -10.64
N ARG A 146 5.26 3.05 -11.40
CA ARG A 146 5.35 4.52 -11.49
C ARG A 146 4.06 5.15 -12.02
N ALA A 147 3.52 4.61 -13.12
CA ALA A 147 2.28 5.11 -13.71
C ALA A 147 1.09 4.99 -12.74
N ALA A 148 0.98 3.87 -12.03
CA ALA A 148 -0.06 3.64 -11.04
C ALA A 148 0.05 4.60 -9.84
N ALA A 149 1.27 4.87 -9.35
CA ALA A 149 1.50 5.84 -8.28
C ALA A 149 1.07 7.26 -8.71
N LEU A 150 1.43 7.69 -9.93
CA LEU A 150 1.01 8.99 -10.45
C LEU A 150 -0.51 9.08 -10.62
N ALA A 151 -1.16 8.03 -11.12
CA ALA A 151 -2.61 7.99 -11.26
C ALA A 151 -3.33 7.98 -9.89
N HIS A 152 -2.72 7.39 -8.87
CA HIS A 152 -3.21 7.45 -7.49
C HIS A 152 -3.18 8.89 -6.94
N GLU A 153 -2.08 9.61 -7.11
CA GLU A 153 -1.99 11.03 -6.73
C GLU A 153 -2.95 11.92 -7.52
N GLU A 154 -3.14 11.64 -8.82
CA GLU A 154 -4.15 12.33 -9.64
C GLU A 154 -5.55 12.15 -9.06
N ALA A 155 -5.90 10.94 -8.60
CA ALA A 155 -7.18 10.68 -7.97
C ALA A 155 -7.36 11.48 -6.68
N HIS A 156 -6.34 11.53 -5.81
CA HIS A 156 -6.37 12.34 -4.59
C HIS A 156 -6.55 13.82 -4.90
N ARG A 157 -5.87 14.36 -5.92
CA ARG A 157 -6.07 15.73 -6.38
C ARG A 157 -7.53 15.98 -6.82
N LEU A 158 -8.14 15.08 -7.59
CA LEU A 158 -9.53 15.19 -8.01
C LEU A 158 -10.50 15.12 -6.82
N LEU A 159 -10.24 14.23 -5.86
CA LEU A 159 -11.02 14.09 -4.63
C LEU A 159 -10.95 15.37 -3.79
N HIS A 160 -9.76 15.94 -3.60
CA HIS A 160 -9.57 17.23 -2.93
C HIS A 160 -10.16 18.41 -3.72
N GLY A 161 -10.12 18.34 -5.06
CA GLY A 161 -10.64 19.35 -5.99
C GLY A 161 -12.18 19.37 -6.15
N GLY A 162 -12.92 18.62 -5.34
CA GLY A 162 -14.39 18.71 -5.26
C GLY A 162 -15.11 17.36 -5.37
N HIS A 163 -14.47 16.32 -5.89
CA HIS A 163 -15.09 14.98 -6.01
C HIS A 163 -15.25 14.27 -4.66
N GLY A 164 -14.51 14.67 -3.61
CA GLY A 164 -14.60 14.07 -2.28
C GLY A 164 -15.96 14.25 -1.62
N ARG A 165 -16.70 15.34 -1.92
CA ARG A 165 -18.08 15.49 -1.46
C ARG A 165 -18.99 14.43 -2.09
N ALA A 166 -18.87 14.22 -3.40
CA ALA A 166 -19.65 13.21 -4.12
C ALA A 166 -19.35 11.79 -3.63
N LEU A 167 -18.10 11.50 -3.27
CA LEU A 167 -17.74 10.23 -2.63
C LEU A 167 -18.45 10.05 -1.28
N ARG A 168 -18.39 11.04 -0.38
CA ARG A 168 -19.11 10.99 0.92
C ARG A 168 -20.61 10.81 0.73
N ASP A 169 -21.19 11.52 -0.24
CA ASP A 169 -22.60 11.43 -0.59
C ASP A 169 -22.98 10.02 -1.04
N ARG A 170 -22.12 9.37 -1.80
CA ARG A 170 -22.33 8.00 -2.29
C ARG A 170 -22.17 6.95 -1.19
N LEU A 171 -21.21 7.12 -0.29
CA LEU A 171 -20.98 6.21 0.83
C LEU A 171 -22.17 6.19 1.79
N GLY A 172 -22.88 7.32 1.90
CA GLY A 172 -24.13 7.39 2.66
C GLY A 172 -23.93 7.21 4.17
N HIS A 173 -22.71 7.45 4.68
CA HIS A 173 -22.46 7.41 6.11
C HIS A 173 -23.15 8.60 6.79
N GLU A 174 -24.13 8.33 7.64
CA GLU A 174 -24.94 9.34 8.33
C GLU A 174 -24.72 9.26 9.85
N PRO A 175 -23.66 9.89 10.39
CA PRO A 175 -23.39 9.88 11.82
C PRO A 175 -24.44 10.61 12.66
N LEU A 176 -25.22 11.53 12.07
CA LEU A 176 -26.26 12.24 12.79
C LEU A 176 -27.48 12.51 11.90
N ARG A 177 -28.66 12.18 12.43
CA ARG A 177 -29.95 12.53 11.84
C ARG A 177 -30.78 13.29 12.86
N TRP A 178 -31.18 14.52 12.54
CA TRP A 178 -32.09 15.32 13.36
C TRP A 178 -33.28 15.77 12.51
N GLY A 179 -34.40 15.05 12.62
CA GLY A 179 -35.58 15.30 11.79
C GLY A 179 -35.30 15.11 10.29
N PRO A 180 -35.58 16.10 9.42
CA PRO A 180 -35.23 16.03 8.00
C PRO A 180 -33.75 16.30 7.71
N LEU A 181 -32.99 16.81 8.69
CA LEU A 181 -31.57 17.14 8.53
C LEU A 181 -30.69 15.89 8.67
N ARG A 182 -29.78 15.69 7.71
CA ARG A 182 -28.84 14.57 7.65
C ARG A 182 -27.42 15.13 7.57
N LEU A 183 -26.60 14.82 8.56
CA LEU A 183 -25.17 15.09 8.50
C LEU A 183 -24.49 13.88 7.88
N ARG A 184 -23.75 14.09 6.78
CA ARG A 184 -22.97 13.03 6.13
C ARG A 184 -21.53 13.05 6.61
N GLY A 185 -21.10 11.92 7.15
CA GLY A 185 -19.76 11.72 7.70
C GLY A 185 -18.76 11.26 6.63
N HIS A 186 -17.48 11.47 6.92
CA HIS A 186 -16.40 10.87 6.16
C HIS A 186 -16.14 9.44 6.65
N VAL A 187 -15.90 8.52 5.72
CA VAL A 187 -15.44 7.17 6.03
C VAL A 187 -13.93 7.16 5.81
N ALA A 188 -13.16 7.09 6.90
CA ALA A 188 -11.70 7.04 6.83
C ALA A 188 -11.23 5.85 5.96
N GLY A 189 -10.32 6.11 5.02
CA GLY A 189 -9.76 5.13 4.07
C GLY A 189 -10.57 4.92 2.78
N ALA A 190 -11.76 5.52 2.64
CA ALA A 190 -12.56 5.36 1.42
C ALA A 190 -12.01 6.13 0.21
N ASP A 191 -11.31 7.24 0.45
CA ASP A 191 -10.54 7.98 -0.54
C ASP A 191 -9.38 7.15 -1.09
N GLU A 192 -8.62 6.48 -0.22
CA GLU A 192 -7.53 5.57 -0.63
C GLU A 192 -8.03 4.43 -1.53
N ILE A 193 -9.18 3.83 -1.17
CA ILE A 193 -9.81 2.79 -1.98
C ILE A 193 -10.22 3.34 -3.35
N ALA A 194 -10.85 4.52 -3.37
CA ALA A 194 -11.24 5.17 -4.62
C ALA A 194 -10.02 5.51 -5.49
N ALA A 195 -8.92 5.96 -4.89
CA ALA A 195 -7.68 6.30 -5.58
C ALA A 195 -7.01 5.06 -6.21
N HIS A 196 -6.98 3.92 -5.49
CA HIS A 196 -6.48 2.66 -6.06
C HIS A 196 -7.36 2.13 -7.21
N ALA A 197 -8.68 2.18 -7.06
CA ALA A 197 -9.60 1.76 -8.12
C ALA A 197 -9.50 2.67 -9.36
N TYR A 198 -9.33 3.98 -9.14
CA TYR A 198 -9.04 4.95 -10.21
C TYR A 198 -7.75 4.58 -10.94
N ALA A 199 -6.64 4.40 -10.22
CA ALA A 199 -5.33 4.09 -10.80
C ALA A 199 -5.36 2.78 -11.59
N ARG A 200 -6.08 1.76 -11.09
CA ARG A 200 -6.27 0.49 -11.80
C ARG A 200 -6.88 0.69 -13.17
N VAL A 201 -8.01 1.41 -13.25
CA VAL A 201 -8.71 1.67 -14.53
C VAL A 201 -7.87 2.57 -15.42
N ARG A 202 -7.32 3.65 -14.87
CA ARG A 202 -6.55 4.66 -15.60
C ARG A 202 -5.32 4.09 -16.29
N CYS A 203 -4.67 3.10 -15.67
CA CYS A 203 -3.49 2.42 -16.18
C CYS A 203 -3.79 1.08 -16.86
N GLY A 204 -5.06 0.66 -16.95
CA GLY A 204 -5.45 -0.59 -17.61
C GLY A 204 -4.93 -1.85 -16.91
N LEU A 205 -4.82 -1.83 -15.58
CA LEU A 205 -4.16 -2.88 -14.82
C LEU A 205 -5.08 -4.08 -14.57
N ARG A 206 -4.54 -5.27 -14.83
CA ARG A 206 -5.22 -6.53 -14.49
C ARG A 206 -5.41 -6.65 -12.99
N ARG A 207 -4.32 -6.51 -12.23
CA ARG A 207 -4.28 -6.55 -10.77
C ARG A 207 -4.44 -5.13 -10.19
N SER A 208 -5.22 -5.01 -9.12
CA SER A 208 -5.42 -3.73 -8.44
C SER A 208 -4.13 -3.26 -7.74
N PRO A 209 -3.75 -1.97 -7.84
CA PRO A 209 -2.69 -1.40 -7.01
C PRO A 209 -2.91 -1.61 -5.51
N LEU A 210 -4.16 -1.75 -5.06
CA LEU A 210 -4.47 -2.06 -3.67
C LEU A 210 -3.89 -3.42 -3.22
N ALA A 211 -3.78 -4.40 -4.12
CA ALA A 211 -3.13 -5.67 -3.83
C ALA A 211 -1.63 -5.49 -3.58
N LEU A 212 -0.98 -4.57 -4.32
CA LEU A 212 0.42 -4.24 -4.11
C LEU A 212 0.62 -3.52 -2.77
N THR A 213 -0.27 -2.57 -2.42
CA THR A 213 -0.27 -1.95 -1.08
C THR A 213 -0.43 -2.99 0.03
N ALA A 214 -1.38 -3.91 -0.11
CA ALA A 214 -1.58 -4.99 0.88
C ALA A 214 -0.36 -5.93 0.98
N ALA A 215 0.32 -6.22 -0.14
CA ALA A 215 1.54 -7.02 -0.14
C ALA A 215 2.71 -6.28 0.50
N ILE A 216 2.84 -4.97 0.29
CA ILE A 216 3.82 -4.12 0.97
C ILE A 216 3.57 -4.15 2.47
N ALA A 217 2.32 -3.93 2.91
CA ALA A 217 1.96 -3.98 4.33
C ALA A 217 2.30 -5.35 4.95
N ALA A 218 1.92 -6.45 4.29
CA ALA A 218 2.26 -7.80 4.75
C ALA A 218 3.78 -8.04 4.81
N THR A 219 4.54 -7.42 3.91
CA THR A 219 6.01 -7.50 3.90
C THR A 219 6.60 -6.71 5.07
N LEU A 220 6.09 -5.51 5.35
CA LEU A 220 6.51 -4.67 6.47
C LEU A 220 6.19 -5.33 7.83
N ASP A 221 4.99 -5.90 7.97
CA ASP A 221 4.59 -6.65 9.17
C ASP A 221 5.48 -7.89 9.38
N HIS A 222 5.82 -8.58 8.29
CA HIS A 222 6.73 -9.71 8.32
C HIS A 222 8.16 -9.31 8.71
N GLN A 223 8.59 -8.13 8.28
CA GLN A 223 9.92 -7.56 8.55
C GLN A 223 10.07 -6.97 9.96
N GLY A 224 9.07 -7.10 10.83
CA GLY A 224 9.00 -6.51 12.18
C GLY A 224 10.13 -6.82 13.18
N THR A 225 11.33 -7.21 12.75
CA THR A 225 12.55 -7.51 13.53
C THR A 225 13.88 -7.34 12.76
N ASP A 226 13.92 -7.00 11.46
CA ASP A 226 15.18 -6.78 10.68
C ASP A 226 14.97 -5.77 9.51
N PRO A 227 15.72 -4.65 9.45
CA PRO A 227 15.49 -3.54 8.51
C PRO A 227 15.96 -3.77 7.06
N SER A 228 16.34 -4.98 6.67
CA SER A 228 17.10 -5.22 5.42
C SER A 228 16.26 -5.35 4.13
N GLY A 229 14.93 -5.27 4.20
CA GLY A 229 14.04 -5.53 3.05
C GLY A 229 14.00 -7.01 2.67
N PRO A 230 13.21 -7.44 1.65
CA PRO A 230 13.30 -8.82 1.18
C PRO A 230 14.70 -9.03 0.58
N ASP A 231 15.42 -10.02 1.10
CA ASP A 231 16.75 -10.38 0.60
C ASP A 231 16.64 -10.72 -0.90
N PRO A 232 17.47 -10.13 -1.79
CA PRO A 232 17.53 -10.52 -3.20
C PRO A 232 17.69 -12.04 -3.43
N ALA A 233 18.11 -12.79 -2.40
CA ALA A 233 18.25 -14.24 -2.41
C ALA A 233 17.03 -15.03 -1.89
N THR A 234 15.89 -14.40 -1.57
CA THR A 234 14.70 -15.15 -1.11
C THR A 234 14.30 -16.16 -2.19
N PRO A 235 14.39 -17.48 -1.93
CA PRO A 235 14.08 -18.48 -2.94
C PRO A 235 12.61 -18.32 -3.33
N LEU A 236 12.36 -18.27 -4.64
CA LEU A 236 11.05 -18.52 -5.20
C LEU A 236 10.60 -19.88 -4.64
N GLY A 237 9.44 -19.91 -3.99
CA GLY A 237 8.82 -21.18 -3.66
C GLY A 237 8.60 -21.94 -4.96
N ASP A 238 9.39 -22.97 -5.20
CA ASP A 238 9.17 -23.89 -6.31
C ASP A 238 7.76 -24.45 -6.18
N HIS A 239 6.94 -24.23 -7.20
CA HIS A 239 5.67 -24.89 -7.37
C HIS A 239 5.72 -25.76 -8.65
N PRO A 240 5.04 -26.92 -8.61
CA PRO A 240 5.21 -28.03 -9.56
C PRO A 240 4.80 -27.71 -11.00
#